data_AF-A0A5C4WVP0-F1
#
_entry.id   AF-A0A5C4WVP0-F1
#
_cell.length_a   1.000
_cell.length_b   1.000
_cell.length_c   1.000
_cell.angle_alpha   90.00
_cell.angle_beta   90.00
_cell.angle_gamma   90.00
#
_symmetry.space_group_name_H-M   'P 1'
#
loop_
_entity.id
_entity.type
_entity.pdbx_description
1 polymer ?
#
loop_
_entity_poly.entity_id
_entity_poly.type
_entity_poly.pdbx_seq_one_letter_code
_entity_poly.pdbx_strand_id
1 'polypeptide(L)'
;MSWSLSRLKPREPELLDATFLSVGRALYLANEFESKCQFVLRISNLIAIVQDDPVLGLQEALSSLPSDKMLGPTLMDLTQRALGGFSSQDIDVLDRARKARNFIAHEGAAIGPMWAVKSDRILDHTIRLRAAVADLAHGDNLISQWCHGIEEPKEPLPRFFIEAYPSMIDNWVFGHFGELLDVLNSDV
;
A
#
# COMPACT_ATOMS: atom_id res chain seq x y z
N MET A 1 -28.29 -16.87 0.98
CA MET A 1 -28.66 -15.53 0.49
C MET A 1 -27.39 -14.80 0.09
N SER A 2 -27.29 -14.34 -1.16
CA SER A 2 -26.08 -13.77 -1.79
C SER A 2 -26.02 -12.23 -1.75
N TRP A 3 -26.90 -11.59 -0.99
CA TRP A 3 -26.94 -10.13 -0.84
C TRP A 3 -25.90 -9.66 0.18
N SER A 4 -25.20 -8.54 -0.05
CA SER A 4 -24.25 -8.01 0.95
C SER A 4 -24.91 -7.42 2.20
N LEU A 5 -26.21 -7.08 2.12
CA LEU A 5 -27.00 -6.52 3.20
C LEU A 5 -28.21 -7.42 3.52
N SER A 6 -28.64 -7.39 4.78
CA SER A 6 -29.78 -8.14 5.28
C SER A 6 -30.63 -7.26 6.20
N ARG A 7 -31.91 -7.60 6.35
CA ARG A 7 -32.79 -6.99 7.36
C ARG A 7 -32.44 -7.45 8.79
N LEU A 8 -31.59 -8.46 8.91
CA LEU A 8 -31.05 -8.91 10.20
C LEU A 8 -30.02 -7.90 10.69
N LYS A 9 -30.12 -7.55 11.98
CA LYS A 9 -29.11 -6.70 12.63
C LYS A 9 -27.76 -7.44 12.68
N PRO A 10 -26.64 -6.73 12.50
CA PRO A 10 -25.32 -7.30 12.75
C PRO A 10 -25.19 -7.82 14.18
N ARG A 11 -24.45 -8.91 14.37
CA ARG A 11 -24.17 -9.48 15.70
C ARG A 11 -23.21 -8.59 16.49
N GLU A 12 -22.20 -8.06 15.81
CA GLU A 12 -21.11 -7.26 16.38
C GLU A 12 -21.02 -5.91 15.67
N PRO A 13 -22.03 -5.02 15.80
CA PRO A 13 -22.11 -3.79 15.01
C PRO A 13 -20.90 -2.86 15.20
N GLU A 14 -20.47 -2.63 16.45
CA GLU A 14 -19.34 -1.74 16.75
C GLU A 14 -18.02 -2.28 16.22
N LEU A 15 -17.79 -3.59 16.35
CA LEU A 15 -16.59 -4.25 15.86
C LEU A 15 -16.52 -4.25 14.33
N LEU A 16 -17.67 -4.39 13.67
CA LEU A 16 -17.79 -4.27 12.22
C LEU A 16 -17.50 -2.84 11.76
N ASP A 17 -18.08 -1.83 12.42
CA ASP A 17 -17.84 -0.43 12.09
C ASP A 17 -16.36 -0.06 12.23
N ALA A 18 -15.73 -0.48 13.34
CA ALA A 18 -14.29 -0.32 13.56
C ALA A 18 -13.45 -1.01 12.48
N THR A 19 -13.83 -2.23 12.09
CA THR A 19 -13.12 -2.98 11.04
C THR A 19 -13.26 -2.30 9.68
N PHE A 20 -14.47 -1.87 9.30
CA PHE A 20 -14.67 -1.19 8.02
C PHE A 20 -14.00 0.18 7.96
N LEU A 21 -13.91 0.89 9.09
CA LEU A 21 -13.11 2.11 9.18
C LEU A 21 -11.63 1.83 8.86
N SER A 22 -11.05 0.79 9.45
CA SER A 22 -9.67 0.38 9.15
C SER A 22 -9.51 -0.06 7.69
N VAL A 23 -10.46 -0.81 7.14
CA VAL A 23 -10.44 -1.20 5.71
C VAL A 23 -10.46 0.02 4.80
N GLY A 24 -11.30 1.01 5.09
CA GLY A 24 -11.36 2.25 4.31
C GLY A 24 -10.04 3.01 4.33
N ARG A 25 -9.42 3.15 5.51
CA ARG A 25 -8.09 3.79 5.66
C ARG A 25 -6.99 2.99 4.94
N ALA A 26 -7.01 1.66 5.06
CA ALA A 26 -6.06 0.78 4.38
C ALA A 26 -6.20 0.88 2.85
N LEU A 27 -7.42 0.96 2.33
CA LEU A 27 -7.68 1.12 0.89
C LEU A 27 -7.15 2.45 0.36
N TYR A 28 -7.30 3.54 1.14
CA TYR A 28 -6.69 4.83 0.79
C TYR A 28 -5.17 4.70 0.65
N LEU A 29 -4.49 4.11 1.63
CA LEU A 29 -3.04 3.90 1.57
C LEU A 29 -2.63 3.04 0.36
N ALA A 30 -3.39 1.99 0.06
CA ALA A 30 -3.13 1.12 -1.09
C ALA A 30 -3.17 1.90 -2.43
N ASN A 31 -4.10 2.85 -2.56
CA ASN A 31 -4.22 3.68 -3.76
C ASN A 31 -3.12 4.75 -3.85
N GLU A 32 -2.74 5.36 -2.72
CA GLU A 32 -1.62 6.32 -2.67
C GLU A 32 -0.28 5.64 -2.98
N PHE A 33 -0.04 4.46 -2.41
CA PHE A 33 1.12 3.63 -2.73
C PHE A 33 1.19 3.35 -4.23
N GLU A 34 0.07 2.94 -4.83
CA GLU A 34 0.00 2.68 -6.26
C GLU A 34 0.32 3.91 -7.12
N SER A 35 -0.25 5.05 -6.75
CA SER A 35 -0.03 6.31 -7.46
C SER A 35 1.45 6.71 -7.44
N LYS A 36 2.13 6.54 -6.30
CA LYS A 36 3.56 6.78 -6.16
C LYS A 36 4.41 5.80 -6.98
N CYS A 37 4.07 4.51 -6.98
CA CYS A 37 4.74 3.54 -7.86
C CYS A 37 4.64 3.92 -9.34
N GLN A 38 3.45 4.37 -9.78
CA GLN A 38 3.24 4.81 -11.16
C GLN A 38 4.07 6.07 -11.47
N PHE A 39 4.13 7.03 -10.55
CA PHE A 39 4.95 8.22 -10.69
C PHE A 39 6.44 7.85 -10.91
N VAL A 40 7.02 7.04 -10.02
CA VAL A 40 8.44 6.65 -10.11
C VAL A 40 8.72 5.89 -11.41
N LEU A 41 7.81 5.00 -11.84
CA LEU A 41 7.95 4.27 -13.11
C LEU A 41 7.95 5.24 -14.30
N ARG A 42 7.01 6.19 -14.34
CA ARG A 42 6.92 7.16 -15.44
C ARG A 42 8.18 7.99 -15.56
N ILE A 43 8.72 8.47 -14.43
CA ILE A 43 9.99 9.21 -14.41
C ILE A 43 11.15 8.34 -14.87
N SER A 44 11.24 7.09 -14.39
CA SER A 44 12.29 6.16 -14.80
C SER A 44 12.26 5.87 -16.30
N ASN A 45 11.07 5.66 -16.88
CA ASN A 45 10.90 5.47 -18.31
C ASN A 45 11.27 6.72 -19.11
N LEU A 46 10.89 7.91 -18.63
CA LEU A 46 11.25 9.17 -19.28
C LEU A 46 12.77 9.36 -19.32
N ILE A 47 13.46 9.07 -18.22
CA ILE A 47 14.93 9.16 -18.17
C ILE A 47 15.57 8.19 -19.15
N ALA A 48 15.08 6.94 -19.21
CA ALA A 48 15.60 5.96 -20.16
C ALA A 48 15.43 6.40 -21.62
N ILE A 49 14.26 6.96 -21.97
CA ILE A 49 13.98 7.48 -23.32
C ILE A 49 14.94 8.63 -23.68
N VAL A 50 15.13 9.59 -22.78
CA VAL A 50 16.01 10.74 -23.01
C VAL A 50 17.49 10.34 -23.05
N GLN A 51 17.89 9.30 -22.31
CA GLN A 51 19.25 8.76 -22.38
C GLN A 51 19.53 8.04 -23.70
N ASP A 52 18.53 7.35 -24.25
CA ASP A 52 18.63 6.63 -25.53
C ASP A 52 18.63 7.61 -26.73
N ASP A 53 17.84 8.68 -26.66
CA ASP A 53 17.83 9.78 -27.63
C ASP A 53 17.85 11.16 -26.96
N PRO A 54 19.05 11.75 -26.76
CA PRO A 54 19.21 13.06 -26.12
C PRO A 54 18.67 14.25 -26.93
N VAL A 55 18.34 14.05 -28.21
CA VAL A 55 17.86 15.11 -29.11
C VAL A 55 16.33 15.09 -29.20
N LEU A 56 15.69 14.07 -28.62
CA LEU A 56 14.24 13.90 -28.62
C LEU A 56 13.53 15.09 -27.96
N GLY A 57 12.51 15.63 -28.62
CA GLY A 57 11.69 16.69 -28.05
C GLY A 57 10.88 16.21 -26.85
N LEU A 58 10.63 17.08 -25.86
CA LEU A 58 9.85 16.73 -24.66
C LEU A 58 8.47 16.13 -25.00
N GLN A 59 7.78 16.69 -26.00
CA GLN A 59 6.47 16.22 -26.41
C GLN A 59 6.52 14.81 -27.02
N GLU A 60 7.58 14.50 -27.78
CA GLU A 60 7.82 13.19 -28.36
C GLU A 60 8.19 12.17 -27.28
N ALA A 61 9.01 12.58 -26.29
CA ALA A 61 9.36 11.77 -25.12
C ALA A 61 8.12 11.40 -24.29
N LEU A 62 7.21 12.35 -24.05
CA LEU A 62 5.96 12.09 -23.33
C LEU A 62 5.03 11.16 -24.12
N SER A 63 4.97 11.32 -25.45
CA SER A 63 4.12 10.49 -26.31
C SER A 63 4.61 9.04 -26.47
N SER A 64 5.89 8.80 -26.20
CA SER A 64 6.52 7.47 -26.26
C SER A 64 6.48 6.72 -24.93
N LEU A 65 5.95 7.32 -23.87
CA LEU A 65 5.76 6.64 -22.59
C LEU A 65 4.75 5.49 -22.77
N PRO A 66 5.06 4.29 -22.23
CA PRO A 66 4.11 3.17 -22.27
C PRO A 66 2.81 3.54 -21.54
N SER A 67 1.67 3.17 -22.13
CA SER A 67 0.36 3.29 -21.48
C SER A 67 0.36 2.60 -20.12
N ASP A 68 -0.33 3.17 -19.14
CA ASP A 68 -0.35 2.72 -17.74
C ASP A 68 -0.41 1.20 -17.61
N LYS A 69 0.70 0.61 -17.16
CA LYS A 69 0.78 -0.81 -16.82
C LYS A 69 0.27 -1.02 -15.40
N MET A 70 -0.41 -2.14 -15.17
CA MET A 70 -0.78 -2.59 -13.83
C MET A 70 0.45 -2.71 -12.91
N LEU A 71 0.26 -2.55 -11.60
CA LEU A 71 1.35 -2.50 -10.61
C LEU A 71 2.32 -3.69 -10.63
N GLY A 72 1.82 -4.90 -10.95
CA GLY A 72 2.62 -6.13 -10.97
C GLY A 72 3.76 -6.08 -12.00
N PRO A 73 3.46 -5.87 -13.28
CA PRO A 73 4.46 -5.56 -14.30
C PRO A 73 5.33 -4.34 -13.95
N THR A 74 4.72 -3.30 -13.37
CA THR A 74 5.38 -2.03 -13.02
C THR A 74 6.48 -2.18 -11.97
N LEU A 75 6.27 -2.98 -10.92
CA LEU A 75 7.29 -3.19 -9.89
C LEU A 75 8.45 -4.06 -10.39
N MET A 76 8.18 -5.08 -11.20
CA MET A 76 9.25 -5.85 -11.86
C MET A 76 10.04 -4.98 -12.84
N ASP A 77 9.36 -4.16 -13.65
CA ASP A 77 10.00 -3.20 -14.56
C ASP A 77 10.82 -2.16 -13.77
N LEU A 78 10.32 -1.66 -12.64
CA LEU A 78 11.07 -0.77 -11.74
C LEU A 78 12.36 -1.42 -11.25
N THR A 79 12.29 -2.66 -10.73
CA THR A 79 13.48 -3.38 -10.25
C THR A 79 14.52 -3.67 -11.33
N GLN A 80 14.11 -3.74 -12.60
CA GLN A 80 15.01 -4.00 -13.73
C GLN A 80 15.53 -2.72 -14.39
N ARG A 81 14.81 -1.59 -14.32
CA ARG A 81 15.08 -0.39 -15.13
C ARG A 81 15.43 0.86 -14.33
N ALA A 82 15.13 0.93 -13.04
CA ALA A 82 15.38 2.16 -12.30
C ALA A 82 16.87 2.29 -11.92
N LEU A 83 17.46 3.39 -12.40
CA LEU A 83 18.46 4.24 -11.74
C LEU A 83 19.24 3.56 -10.61
N GLY A 84 20.21 2.71 -10.97
CA GLY A 84 21.33 2.27 -10.13
C GLY A 84 21.08 2.11 -8.63
N GLY A 85 20.70 0.91 -8.20
CA GLY A 85 20.99 0.42 -6.85
C GLY A 85 19.78 0.10 -5.96
N PHE A 86 18.94 -0.85 -6.37
CA PHE A 86 18.12 -1.56 -5.37
C PHE A 86 18.96 -2.58 -4.66
N SER A 87 18.91 -2.58 -3.32
CA SER A 87 19.32 -3.76 -2.57
C SER A 87 18.29 -4.88 -2.78
N SER A 88 18.70 -6.14 -2.64
CA SER A 88 17.75 -7.27 -2.63
C SER A 88 16.66 -7.09 -1.56
N GLN A 89 17.00 -6.41 -0.46
CA GLN A 89 16.08 -6.09 0.62
C GLN A 89 14.96 -5.12 0.20
N ASP A 90 15.26 -4.12 -0.63
CA ASP A 90 14.26 -3.17 -1.14
C ASP A 90 13.25 -3.87 -2.06
N ILE A 91 13.73 -4.80 -2.88
CA ILE A 91 12.91 -5.62 -3.78
C ILE A 91 11.92 -6.46 -2.96
N ASP A 92 12.41 -7.11 -1.90
CA ASP A 92 11.58 -7.94 -1.03
C ASP A 92 10.51 -7.11 -0.30
N VAL A 93 10.86 -5.90 0.15
CA VAL A 93 9.92 -4.96 0.77
C VAL A 93 8.81 -4.56 -0.21
N LEU A 94 9.17 -4.22 -1.44
CA LEU A 94 8.19 -3.85 -2.47
C LEU A 94 7.28 -5.01 -2.89
N ASP A 95 7.81 -6.23 -2.99
CA ASP A 95 6.97 -7.39 -3.33
C ASP A 95 5.96 -7.72 -2.22
N ARG A 96 6.36 -7.57 -0.94
CA ARG A 96 5.42 -7.69 0.18
C ARG A 96 4.35 -6.60 0.14
N ALA A 97 4.74 -5.34 -0.07
CA ALA A 97 3.80 -4.23 -0.19
C ALA A 97 2.81 -4.42 -1.36
N ARG A 98 3.28 -4.96 -2.50
CA ARG A 98 2.43 -5.32 -3.64
C ARG A 98 1.39 -6.38 -3.27
N LYS A 99 1.82 -7.45 -2.60
CA LYS A 99 0.93 -8.52 -2.13
C LYS A 99 -0.09 -7.97 -1.12
N ALA A 100 0.35 -7.12 -0.21
CA ALA A 100 -0.51 -6.42 0.75
C ALA A 100 -1.55 -5.52 0.06
N ARG A 101 -1.14 -4.67 -0.90
CA ARG A 101 -2.04 -3.83 -1.70
C ARG A 101 -3.11 -4.69 -2.39
N ASN A 102 -2.71 -5.81 -3.00
CA ASN A 102 -3.66 -6.72 -3.67
C ASN A 102 -4.63 -7.36 -2.68
N PHE A 103 -4.14 -7.80 -1.52
CA PHE A 103 -4.99 -8.31 -0.45
C PHE A 103 -5.99 -7.23 0.01
N ILE A 104 -5.53 -6.02 0.31
CA ILE A 104 -6.39 -4.91 0.77
C ILE A 104 -7.46 -4.57 -0.27
N ALA A 105 -7.07 -4.47 -1.55
CA ALA A 105 -7.98 -4.10 -2.63
C ALA A 105 -9.05 -5.16 -2.94
N HIS A 106 -8.73 -6.45 -2.80
CA HIS A 106 -9.62 -7.54 -3.22
C HIS A 106 -10.28 -8.29 -2.06
N GLU A 107 -9.59 -8.41 -0.93
CA GLU A 107 -9.98 -9.21 0.21
C GLU A 107 -10.09 -8.39 1.52
N GLY A 108 -9.69 -7.12 1.51
CA GLY A 108 -9.63 -6.28 2.72
C GLY A 108 -10.96 -6.20 3.48
N ALA A 109 -12.10 -6.20 2.78
CA ALA A 109 -13.44 -6.20 3.38
C ALA A 109 -14.11 -7.59 3.43
N ALA A 110 -13.43 -8.66 3.03
CA ALA A 110 -14.03 -9.99 2.78
C ALA A 110 -14.24 -10.83 4.06
N ILE A 111 -14.81 -10.22 5.11
CA ILE A 111 -15.07 -10.84 6.42
C ILE A 111 -16.22 -11.86 6.41
N GLY A 112 -17.03 -11.86 5.34
CA GLY A 112 -18.22 -12.68 5.20
C GLY A 112 -19.52 -11.90 5.46
N PRO A 113 -20.66 -12.58 5.62
CA PRO A 113 -21.95 -11.91 5.77
C PRO A 113 -22.04 -11.13 7.09
N MET A 114 -22.19 -9.81 7.02
CA MET A 114 -22.20 -8.90 8.20
C MET A 114 -23.23 -9.26 9.27
N TRP A 115 -24.37 -9.84 8.87
CA TRP A 115 -25.42 -10.23 9.80
C TRP A 115 -25.17 -11.55 10.54
N ALA A 116 -24.15 -12.32 10.14
CA ALA A 116 -23.89 -13.66 10.67
C ALA A 116 -22.47 -13.85 11.20
N VAL A 117 -21.52 -13.01 10.78
CA VAL A 117 -20.13 -13.06 11.23
C VAL A 117 -20.04 -12.83 12.74
N LYS A 118 -19.11 -13.53 13.38
CA LYS A 118 -18.87 -13.53 14.82
C LYS A 118 -17.59 -12.74 15.13
N SER A 119 -17.44 -12.33 16.39
CA SER A 119 -16.31 -11.52 16.86
C SER A 119 -14.95 -12.15 16.58
N ASP A 120 -14.78 -13.45 16.85
CA ASP A 120 -13.56 -14.22 16.56
C ASP A 120 -13.09 -14.03 15.11
N ARG A 121 -13.99 -14.24 14.15
CA ARG A 121 -13.70 -14.10 12.72
C ARG A 121 -13.44 -12.66 12.30
N ILE A 122 -14.11 -11.68 12.92
CA ILE A 122 -13.85 -10.27 12.64
C ILE A 122 -12.44 -9.91 13.12
N LEU A 123 -12.08 -10.30 14.34
CA LEU A 123 -10.77 -10.03 14.94
C LEU A 123 -9.63 -10.70 14.16
N ASP A 124 -9.77 -11.98 13.81
CA ASP A 124 -8.79 -12.70 12.98
C ASP A 124 -8.56 -11.98 11.65
N HIS A 125 -9.63 -11.48 11.03
CA HIS A 125 -9.52 -10.74 9.78
C HIS A 125 -8.84 -9.38 9.98
N THR A 126 -9.17 -8.66 11.06
CA THR A 126 -8.53 -7.38 11.40
C THR A 126 -7.04 -7.56 11.68
N ILE A 127 -6.62 -8.65 12.32
CA ILE A 127 -5.20 -8.99 12.52
C ILE A 127 -4.49 -9.21 11.17
N ARG A 128 -5.09 -9.97 10.26
CA ARG A 128 -4.56 -10.17 8.90
C ARG A 128 -4.47 -8.86 8.12
N LEU A 129 -5.46 -7.98 8.28
CA LEU A 129 -5.45 -6.65 7.68
C LEU A 129 -4.32 -5.79 8.27
N ARG A 130 -4.09 -5.81 9.59
CA ARG A 130 -3.00 -5.10 10.27
C ARG A 130 -1.63 -5.55 9.75
N ALA A 131 -1.42 -6.85 9.60
CA ALA A 131 -0.21 -7.39 9.01
C ALA A 131 0.01 -6.91 7.56
N ALA A 132 -1.04 -6.92 6.73
CA ALA A 132 -0.95 -6.39 5.36
C ALA A 132 -0.67 -4.88 5.35
N VAL A 133 -1.31 -4.10 6.21
CA VAL A 133 -1.05 -2.66 6.33
C VAL A 133 0.39 -2.38 6.77
N ALA A 134 0.97 -3.19 7.65
CA ALA A 134 2.37 -3.06 8.03
C ALA A 134 3.32 -3.28 6.83
N ASP A 135 3.12 -4.35 6.06
CA ASP A 135 3.89 -4.61 4.83
C ASP A 135 3.72 -3.47 3.81
N LEU A 136 2.49 -2.98 3.64
CA LEU A 136 2.20 -1.85 2.77
C LEU A 136 2.90 -0.57 3.25
N ALA A 137 2.86 -0.27 4.54
CA ALA A 137 3.49 0.92 5.13
C ALA A 137 5.01 0.93 4.91
N HIS A 138 5.67 -0.23 4.97
CA HIS A 138 7.09 -0.33 4.67
C HIS A 138 7.40 -0.04 3.20
N GLY A 139 6.64 -0.61 2.26
CA GLY A 139 6.81 -0.31 0.83
C GLY A 139 6.44 1.12 0.49
N ASP A 140 5.41 1.67 1.15
CA ASP A 140 4.97 3.04 0.98
C ASP A 140 6.01 4.04 1.48
N ASN A 141 6.65 3.75 2.62
CA ASN A 141 7.76 4.55 3.12
C ASN A 141 8.95 4.54 2.14
N LEU A 142 9.27 3.38 1.58
CA LEU A 142 10.35 3.23 0.60
C LEU A 142 10.08 4.01 -0.69
N ILE A 143 8.89 3.85 -1.29
CA ILE A 143 8.54 4.56 -2.54
C ILE A 143 8.47 6.07 -2.32
N SER A 144 8.01 6.52 -1.14
CA SER A 144 7.94 7.94 -0.80
C SER A 144 9.32 8.59 -0.71
N GLN A 145 10.32 7.86 -0.23
CA GLN A 145 11.71 8.34 -0.24
C GLN A 145 12.22 8.54 -1.67
N TRP A 146 11.81 7.70 -2.62
CA TRP A 146 12.17 7.88 -4.03
C TRP A 146 11.43 9.05 -4.67
N CYS A 147 10.14 9.23 -4.36
CA CYS A 147 9.42 10.44 -4.78
C CYS A 147 10.14 11.70 -4.28
N HIS A 148 10.53 11.74 -3.01
CA HIS A 148 11.28 12.86 -2.45
C HIS A 148 12.63 13.05 -3.15
N GLY A 149 13.38 11.99 -3.42
CA GLY A 149 14.66 12.09 -4.15
C GLY A 149 14.50 12.63 -5.59
N ILE A 150 13.35 12.40 -6.22
CA ILE A 150 13.01 12.94 -7.54
C ILE A 150 12.58 14.41 -7.45
N GLU A 151 11.73 14.75 -6.49
CA GLU A 151 11.11 16.08 -6.35
C GLU A 151 12.05 17.10 -5.71
N GLU A 152 12.86 16.66 -4.73
CA GLU A 152 13.74 17.48 -3.91
C GLU A 152 15.18 16.93 -3.87
N PRO A 153 15.87 16.78 -5.01
CA PRO A 153 17.15 16.06 -5.11
C PRO A 153 18.33 16.68 -4.31
N LYS A 154 18.14 17.88 -3.76
CA LYS A 154 19.14 18.59 -2.96
C LYS A 154 18.84 18.57 -1.46
N GLU A 155 17.63 18.17 -1.08
CA GLU A 155 17.21 18.13 0.31
C GLU A 155 17.51 16.76 0.92
N PRO A 156 17.90 16.71 2.21
CA PRO A 156 18.11 15.45 2.90
C PRO A 156 16.76 14.80 3.23
N LEU A 157 16.72 13.47 3.14
CA LEU A 157 15.56 12.70 3.55
C LEU A 157 15.16 12.98 5.01
N PRO A 158 13.86 13.17 5.30
CA PRO A 158 13.37 13.46 6.65
C PRO A 158 13.40 12.20 7.53
N ARG A 159 14.59 11.86 8.08
CA ARG A 159 14.83 10.61 8.83
C ARG A 159 13.83 10.32 9.94
N PHE A 160 13.49 11.36 10.72
CA PHE A 160 12.50 11.23 11.80
C PHE A 160 11.14 10.74 11.27
N PHE A 161 10.70 11.24 10.13
CA PHE A 161 9.44 10.83 9.53
C PHE A 161 9.53 9.40 9.01
N ILE A 162 10.63 9.03 8.36
CA ILE A 162 10.87 7.68 7.82
C ILE A 162 10.82 6.64 8.94
N GLU A 163 11.48 6.90 10.07
CA GLU A 163 11.53 5.96 11.20
C GLU A 163 10.17 5.82 11.89
N ALA A 164 9.42 6.92 12.03
CA ALA A 164 8.11 6.92 12.68
C ALA A 164 6.96 6.45 11.77
N TYR A 165 7.15 6.44 10.44
CA TYR A 165 6.06 6.25 9.49
C TYR A 165 5.25 4.95 9.71
N PRO A 166 5.87 3.77 9.91
CA PRO A 166 5.10 2.54 10.10
C PRO A 166 4.19 2.57 11.33
N SER A 167 4.67 3.12 12.46
CA SER A 167 3.87 3.22 13.69
C SER A 167 2.79 4.30 13.58
N MET A 168 3.07 5.40 12.87
CA MET A 168 2.06 6.42 12.56
C MET A 168 0.92 5.83 11.73
N ILE A 169 1.23 5.03 10.70
CA ILE A 169 0.24 4.34 9.89
C ILE A 169 -0.56 3.33 10.70
N ASP A 170 0.10 2.49 11.50
CA ASP A 170 -0.57 1.52 12.35
C ASP A 170 -1.57 2.19 13.31
N ASN A 171 -1.13 3.22 14.03
CA ASN A 171 -1.99 3.98 14.94
C ASN A 171 -3.11 4.72 14.20
N TRP A 172 -2.83 5.28 13.02
CA TRP A 172 -3.86 5.96 12.23
C TRP A 172 -4.90 4.97 11.70
N VAL A 173 -4.51 3.75 11.30
CA VAL A 173 -5.45 2.75 10.75
C VAL A 173 -6.20 1.99 11.85
N PHE A 174 -5.55 1.67 12.97
CA PHE A 174 -6.07 0.75 13.98
C PHE A 174 -6.17 1.32 15.40
N GLY A 175 -5.72 2.55 15.67
CA GLY A 175 -5.69 3.11 17.02
C GLY A 175 -7.06 3.19 17.71
N HIS A 176 -8.16 3.17 16.97
CA HIS A 176 -9.52 3.10 17.53
C HIS A 176 -9.89 1.74 18.13
N PHE A 177 -9.08 0.70 17.95
CA PHE A 177 -9.24 -0.57 18.66
C PHE A 177 -8.63 -0.57 20.07
N GLY A 178 -7.79 0.43 20.40
CA GLY A 178 -7.03 0.45 21.66
C GLY A 178 -6.21 -0.83 21.83
N GLU A 179 -6.21 -1.37 23.05
CA GLU A 179 -5.42 -2.57 23.42
C GLU A 179 -6.01 -3.88 22.87
N LEU A 180 -7.21 -3.87 22.25
CA LEU A 180 -7.92 -5.08 21.84
C LEU A 180 -7.11 -5.93 20.85
N LEU A 181 -6.37 -5.29 19.94
CA LEU A 181 -5.54 -5.99 18.95
C LEU A 181 -4.17 -6.39 19.49
N ASP A 182 -3.72 -5.78 20.58
CA ASP A 182 -2.41 -6.05 21.16
C ASP A 182 -2.45 -7.30 22.04
N VAL A 183 -3.56 -7.54 22.75
CA VAL A 183 -3.79 -8.76 23.54
C VAL A 183 -3.87 -10.02 22.67
N LEU A 184 -4.43 -9.91 21.46
CA LEU A 184 -4.60 -11.06 20.56
C LEU A 184 -3.31 -11.47 19.84
N ASN A 185 -2.35 -10.55 19.73
CA ASN A 185 -1.02 -10.84 19.17
C ASN A 185 -0.07 -11.52 20.17
N SER A 186 -0.35 -11.49 21.47
CA SER A 186 0.49 -12.11 22.52
C SER A 186 0.21 -13.60 22.76
N ASP A 187 -0.85 -14.15 22.19
CA ASP A 187 -1.28 -15.56 22.36
C ASP A 187 -0.89 -16.47 21.18
N VAL A 188 -0.03 -15.99 20.26
CA VAL A 188 0.54 -16.73 19.11
C VAL A 188 2.06 -16.82 19.26
#